data_AF-A0A8T6MTD9-F1
#
_entry.id   AF-A0A8T6MTD9-F1
#
_cell.length_a   1.000
_cell.length_b   1.000
_cell.length_c   1.000
_cell.angle_alpha   90.00
_cell.angle_beta   90.00
_cell.angle_gamma   90.00
#
_symmetry.space_group_name_H-M   'P 1'
#
loop_
_entity.id
_entity.type
_entity.pdbx_description
1 polymer ?
#
loop_
_entity_poly.entity_id
_entity_poly.type
_entity_poly.pdbx_seq_one_letter_code
_entity_poly.pdbx_strand_id
1 'polypeptide(L)'
;MLNKVPEITLYFWVIKVLCTTVGETAADFLNETMNFGLDGVTVIMGIILAVTLAFQFKSKKYIPGLYWLAVVLISIVGTLITDNLTDELGVSLEVSTASFAVILAVIFAVWYKKEKTLSIHTIVTSKREGFYWLAILFTFALGTAAGDLLAETVDIGYLYSIVVFGALIGAV
;
A
#
# COMPACT_ATOMS: atom_id res chain seq x y z
N MET A 1 -4.21 6.11 24.85
CA MET A 1 -3.12 5.51 24.05
C MET A 1 -2.41 6.63 23.31
N LEU A 2 -1.09 6.55 23.16
CA LEU A 2 -0.32 7.49 22.34
C LEU A 2 -0.55 7.17 20.86
N ASN A 3 -0.47 8.17 19.98
CA ASN A 3 -0.59 7.95 18.53
C ASN A 3 0.48 6.96 18.07
N LYS A 4 0.09 5.97 17.25
CA LYS A 4 0.98 4.91 16.77
C LYS A 4 1.62 5.20 15.41
N VAL A 5 1.35 6.38 14.85
CA VAL A 5 1.86 6.83 13.55
C VAL A 5 3.02 7.79 13.78
N PRO A 6 4.10 7.73 12.99
CA PRO A 6 5.19 8.69 13.04
C PRO A 6 4.73 10.13 12.83
N GLU A 7 5.48 11.08 13.38
CA GLU A 7 5.34 12.49 13.02
C GLU A 7 5.75 12.72 11.57
N ILE A 8 4.99 13.57 10.87
CA ILE A 8 5.20 13.91 9.46
C ILE A 8 6.36 14.90 9.37
N THR A 9 7.58 14.36 9.44
CA THR A 9 8.85 15.10 9.31
C THR A 9 9.47 14.85 7.95
N LEU A 10 10.61 15.48 7.64
CA LEU A 10 11.37 15.17 6.43
C LEU A 10 11.76 13.67 6.38
N TYR A 11 12.16 13.10 7.52
CA TYR A 11 12.50 11.68 7.61
C TYR A 11 11.33 10.76 7.27
N PHE A 12 10.11 11.15 7.64
CA PHE A 12 8.91 10.40 7.26
C PHE A 12 8.77 10.30 5.75
N TRP A 13 8.96 11.41 5.03
CA TRP A 13 8.87 11.42 3.57
C TRP A 13 9.98 10.60 2.91
N VAL A 14 11.22 10.74 3.39
CA VAL A 14 12.36 9.97 2.88
C VAL A 14 12.12 8.47 3.03
N ILE A 15 11.78 8.02 4.24
CA ILE A 15 11.57 6.58 4.48
C ILE A 15 10.37 6.08 3.68
N LYS A 16 9.29 6.85 3.58
CA LYS A 16 8.11 6.46 2.81
C LYS A 16 8.42 6.23 1.33
N VAL A 17 9.19 7.14 0.71
CA VAL A 17 9.63 6.99 -0.69
C VAL A 17 10.56 5.79 -0.85
N LEU A 18 11.47 5.56 0.10
CA LEU A 18 12.32 4.36 0.08
C LEU A 18 11.48 3.08 0.20
N CYS A 19 10.48 3.05 1.07
CA CYS A 19 9.60 1.89 1.21
C CYS A 19 8.83 1.59 -0.09
N THR A 20 8.36 2.61 -0.81
CA THR A 20 7.64 2.39 -2.07
C THR A 20 8.55 1.78 -3.14
N THR A 21 9.77 2.31 -3.30
CA THR A 21 10.73 1.78 -4.29
C THR A 21 11.23 0.40 -3.92
N VAL A 22 11.56 0.18 -2.65
CA VAL A 22 12.02 -1.14 -2.18
C VAL A 22 10.91 -2.18 -2.26
N GLY A 23 9.65 -1.78 -2.05
CA GLY A 23 8.50 -2.68 -2.10
C GLY A 23 8.32 -3.34 -3.45
N GLU A 24 8.26 -2.54 -4.51
CA GLU A 24 8.11 -3.00 -5.89
C GLU A 24 9.28 -3.92 -6.30
N THR A 25 10.51 -3.43 -6.18
CA THR A 25 11.69 -4.20 -6.58
C THR A 25 11.87 -5.48 -5.76
N ALA A 26 11.43 -5.48 -4.49
CA ALA A 26 11.46 -6.70 -3.68
C ALA A 26 10.36 -7.69 -4.10
N ALA A 27 9.18 -7.22 -4.52
CA ALA A 27 8.13 -8.08 -5.07
C ALA A 27 8.65 -8.80 -6.33
N ASP A 28 9.21 -8.05 -7.27
CA ASP A 28 9.78 -8.57 -8.52
C ASP A 28 10.89 -9.59 -8.24
N PHE A 29 11.86 -9.20 -7.41
CA PHE A 29 13.00 -10.04 -7.07
C PHE A 29 12.56 -11.34 -6.39
N LEU A 30 11.60 -11.28 -5.47
CA LEU A 30 11.07 -12.46 -4.79
C LEU A 30 10.33 -13.36 -5.77
N ASN A 31 9.52 -12.80 -6.68
CA ASN A 31 8.81 -13.56 -7.70
C ASN A 31 9.78 -14.29 -8.66
N GLU A 32 10.83 -13.62 -9.11
CA GLU A 32 11.82 -14.21 -10.02
C GLU A 32 12.73 -15.26 -9.33
N THR A 33 13.09 -15.03 -8.07
CA THR A 33 14.07 -15.87 -7.36
C THR A 33 13.42 -17.06 -6.66
N MET A 34 12.22 -16.88 -6.13
CA MET A 34 11.50 -17.92 -5.43
C MET A 34 10.69 -18.68 -6.48
N ASN A 35 11.14 -19.86 -6.89
CA ASN A 35 10.44 -20.77 -7.83
C ASN A 35 9.03 -21.24 -7.36
N PHE A 36 8.35 -20.49 -6.50
CA PHE A 36 6.99 -20.71 -6.02
C PHE A 36 5.92 -20.05 -6.91
N GLY A 37 6.32 -19.22 -7.88
CA GLY A 37 5.39 -18.45 -8.71
C GLY A 37 4.74 -17.28 -7.97
N LEU A 38 4.01 -16.45 -8.70
CA LEU A 38 3.44 -15.19 -8.20
C LEU A 38 2.44 -15.44 -7.07
N ASP A 39 1.48 -16.34 -7.27
CA ASP A 39 0.57 -16.82 -6.22
C ASP A 39 1.30 -17.28 -4.94
N GLY A 40 2.35 -18.10 -5.10
CA GLY A 40 3.10 -18.65 -3.98
C GLY A 40 3.83 -17.58 -3.17
N VAL A 41 4.51 -16.65 -3.85
CA VAL A 41 5.18 -15.51 -3.22
C VAL A 41 4.18 -14.59 -2.52
N THR A 42 3.02 -14.38 -3.13
CA THR A 42 1.92 -13.57 -2.57
C THR A 42 1.40 -14.14 -1.26
N VAL A 43 1.17 -15.45 -1.20
CA VAL A 43 0.73 -16.12 0.03
C VAL A 43 1.79 -15.99 1.13
N ILE A 44 3.07 -16.24 0.80
CA ILE A 44 4.17 -16.15 1.78
C ILE A 44 4.28 -14.73 2.33
N MET A 45 4.32 -13.72 1.47
CA MET A 45 4.43 -12.32 1.88
C MET A 45 3.19 -11.84 2.60
N GLY A 46 1.99 -12.31 2.20
CA GLY A 46 0.74 -12.07 2.91
C GLY A 46 0.74 -12.62 4.34
N ILE A 47 1.29 -13.81 4.56
CA ILE A 47 1.44 -14.39 5.91
C ILE A 47 2.41 -13.54 6.74
N ILE A 48 3.56 -13.16 6.19
CA ILE A 48 4.56 -12.33 6.90
C ILE A 48 3.96 -10.96 7.26
N LEU A 49 3.18 -10.36 6.35
CA LEU A 49 2.44 -9.13 6.60
C LEU A 49 1.41 -9.32 7.73
N ALA A 50 0.60 -10.38 7.68
CA ALA A 50 -0.41 -10.65 8.70
C ALA A 50 0.21 -10.82 10.09
N VAL A 51 1.34 -11.52 10.19
CA VAL A 51 2.10 -11.67 11.45
C VAL A 51 2.63 -10.32 11.93
N THR A 52 3.24 -9.54 11.04
CA THR A 52 3.76 -8.20 11.37
C THR A 52 2.65 -7.27 11.87
N LEU A 53 1.52 -7.24 11.17
CA LEU A 53 0.35 -6.47 11.58
C LEU A 53 -0.18 -6.95 12.94
N ALA A 54 -0.24 -8.26 13.20
CA ALA A 54 -0.65 -8.77 14.50
C ALA A 54 0.24 -8.24 15.65
N PHE A 55 1.55 -8.14 15.43
CA PHE A 55 2.45 -7.49 16.39
C PHE A 55 2.19 -5.97 16.49
N GLN A 56 1.95 -5.29 15.36
CA GLN A 56 1.65 -3.86 15.31
C GLN A 56 0.38 -3.50 16.11
N PHE A 57 -0.70 -4.26 15.92
CA PHE A 57 -1.95 -4.12 16.66
C PHE A 57 -1.76 -4.39 18.17
N LYS A 58 -0.92 -5.37 18.53
CA LYS A 58 -0.60 -5.70 19.93
C LYS A 58 0.23 -4.62 20.62
N SER A 59 1.07 -3.89 19.88
CA SER A 59 1.87 -2.82 20.46
C SER A 59 0.97 -1.73 21.06
N LYS A 60 1.36 -1.15 22.20
CA LYS A 60 0.62 -0.05 22.86
C LYS A 60 1.22 1.33 22.58
N LYS A 61 2.35 1.37 21.86
CA LYS A 61 3.11 2.59 21.55
C LYS A 61 3.63 2.52 20.12
N TYR A 62 4.00 3.66 19.56
CA TYR A 62 4.74 3.70 18.30
C TYR A 62 6.10 3.01 18.46
N ILE A 63 6.33 1.95 17.68
CA ILE A 63 7.61 1.26 17.56
C ILE A 63 8.07 1.48 16.11
N PRO A 64 9.07 2.35 15.85
CA PRO A 64 9.45 2.73 14.49
C PRO A 64 9.74 1.53 13.57
N GLY A 65 10.55 0.57 14.05
CA GLY A 65 10.92 -0.60 13.24
C GLY A 65 9.72 -1.44 12.82
N LEU A 66 8.76 -1.67 13.73
CA LEU A 66 7.58 -2.47 13.45
C LEU A 66 6.61 -1.77 12.49
N TYR A 67 6.43 -0.46 12.66
CA TYR A 67 5.59 0.35 11.78
C TYR A 67 6.17 0.40 10.36
N TRP A 68 7.46 0.69 10.21
CA TRP A 68 8.07 0.79 8.88
C TRP A 68 8.21 -0.58 8.21
N LEU A 69 8.45 -1.65 8.98
CA LEU A 69 8.37 -3.01 8.46
C LEU A 69 6.97 -3.32 7.91
N ALA A 70 5.91 -2.95 8.63
CA ALA A 70 4.54 -3.10 8.14
C ALA A 70 4.32 -2.30 6.85
N VAL A 71 4.83 -1.08 6.75
CA VAL A 71 4.72 -0.27 5.53
C VAL A 71 5.43 -0.93 4.34
N VAL A 72 6.65 -1.43 4.51
CA VAL A 72 7.40 -2.15 3.45
C VAL A 72 6.69 -3.44 3.04
N LEU A 73 6.19 -4.22 4.00
CA LEU A 73 5.47 -5.46 3.69
C LEU A 73 4.14 -5.17 2.98
N ILE A 74 3.46 -4.08 3.34
CA ILE A 74 2.24 -3.65 2.66
C ILE A 74 2.55 -3.21 1.23
N SER A 75 3.65 -2.49 0.99
CA SER A 75 4.01 -2.13 -0.39
C SER A 75 4.26 -3.37 -1.24
N ILE A 76 5.04 -4.34 -0.74
CA ILE A 76 5.29 -5.60 -1.45
C ILE A 76 3.99 -6.35 -1.75
N VAL A 77 3.15 -6.55 -0.72
CA VAL A 77 1.88 -7.28 -0.89
C VAL A 77 0.89 -6.53 -1.77
N GLY A 78 0.89 -5.19 -1.73
CA GLY A 78 0.04 -4.37 -2.58
C GLY A 78 0.38 -4.50 -4.06
N THR A 79 1.68 -4.51 -4.39
CA THR A 79 2.20 -4.82 -5.74
C THR A 79 1.76 -6.20 -6.16
N LEU A 80 2.12 -7.23 -5.37
CA LEU A 80 1.77 -8.63 -5.69
C LEU A 80 0.27 -8.85 -5.89
N ILE A 81 -0.61 -8.22 -5.09
CA ILE A 81 -2.06 -8.32 -5.29
C ILE A 81 -2.48 -7.74 -6.65
N THR A 82 -1.85 -6.65 -7.08
CA THR A 82 -2.10 -6.03 -8.39
C THR A 82 -1.66 -6.98 -9.50
N ASP A 83 -0.43 -7.48 -9.42
CA ASP A 83 0.15 -8.37 -10.43
C ASP A 83 -0.65 -9.67 -10.56
N ASN A 84 -1.12 -10.26 -9.45
CA ASN A 84 -1.96 -11.47 -9.55
C ASN A 84 -3.27 -11.19 -10.28
N LEU A 85 -3.86 -10.00 -10.09
CA LEU A 85 -5.07 -9.64 -10.79
C LEU A 85 -4.80 -9.43 -12.28
N THR A 86 -3.72 -8.73 -12.64
CA THR A 86 -3.45 -8.31 -14.02
C THR A 86 -2.77 -9.41 -14.83
N ASP A 87 -1.73 -10.01 -14.29
CA ASP A 87 -0.79 -10.85 -15.02
C ASP A 87 -1.21 -12.32 -14.97
N GLU A 88 -1.66 -12.79 -13.79
CA GLU A 88 -2.07 -14.18 -13.60
C GLU A 88 -3.56 -14.39 -13.90
N LEU A 89 -4.44 -13.49 -13.45
CA LEU A 89 -5.88 -13.58 -13.67
C LEU A 89 -6.37 -12.84 -14.92
N GLY A 90 -5.52 -12.05 -15.59
CA GLY A 90 -5.85 -11.38 -16.84
C GLY A 90 -6.87 -10.23 -16.71
N VAL A 91 -7.05 -9.67 -15.51
CA VAL A 91 -7.94 -8.53 -15.28
C VAL A 91 -7.24 -7.27 -15.79
N SER A 92 -7.85 -6.56 -16.73
CA SER A 92 -7.29 -5.33 -17.30
C SER A 92 -6.95 -4.28 -16.24
N LEU A 93 -5.85 -3.55 -16.43
CA LEU A 93 -5.37 -2.51 -15.53
C LEU A 93 -6.41 -1.41 -15.24
N GLU A 94 -7.28 -1.08 -16.19
CA GLU A 94 -8.37 -0.12 -15.99
C GLU A 94 -9.38 -0.62 -14.95
N VAL A 95 -9.76 -1.90 -15.04
CA VAL A 95 -10.70 -2.54 -14.12
C VAL A 95 -10.07 -2.71 -12.74
N SER A 96 -8.81 -3.14 -12.66
CA SER A 96 -8.08 -3.26 -11.39
C SER A 96 -7.95 -1.89 -10.71
N THR A 97 -7.50 -0.87 -11.44
CA THR A 97 -7.39 0.52 -10.95
C THR A 97 -8.73 1.06 -10.46
N ALA A 98 -9.79 0.94 -11.26
CA ALA A 98 -11.13 1.40 -10.88
C ALA A 98 -11.65 0.66 -9.65
N SER A 99 -11.43 -0.65 -9.57
CA SER A 99 -11.85 -1.50 -8.45
C SER A 99 -11.14 -1.08 -7.16
N PHE A 100 -9.83 -0.89 -7.18
CA PHE A 100 -9.08 -0.42 -6.01
C PHE A 100 -9.50 0.98 -5.58
N ALA A 101 -9.77 1.89 -6.52
CA ALA A 101 -10.28 3.23 -6.21
C ALA A 101 -11.65 3.16 -5.53
N VAL A 102 -12.58 2.32 -6.02
CA VAL A 102 -13.90 2.11 -5.41
C VAL A 102 -13.76 1.49 -4.02
N ILE A 103 -12.92 0.48 -3.84
CA ILE A 103 -12.69 -0.16 -2.54
C ILE A 103 -12.12 0.85 -1.55
N LEU A 104 -11.13 1.65 -1.97
CA LEU A 104 -10.53 2.68 -1.13
C LEU A 104 -11.57 3.75 -0.72
N ALA A 105 -12.42 4.19 -1.66
CA ALA A 105 -13.52 5.11 -1.36
C ALA A 105 -14.51 4.51 -0.36
N VAL A 106 -14.85 3.23 -0.48
CA VAL A 106 -15.70 2.51 0.49
C VAL A 106 -15.03 2.44 1.86
N ILE A 107 -13.73 2.14 1.94
CA ILE A 107 -12.97 2.12 3.20
C ILE A 107 -13.07 3.48 3.88
N PHE A 108 -12.82 4.57 3.16
CA PHE A 108 -12.94 5.92 3.73
C PHE A 108 -14.38 6.26 4.14
N ALA A 109 -15.38 5.89 3.34
CA ALA A 109 -16.78 6.13 3.66
C ALA A 109 -17.21 5.38 4.93
N VAL A 110 -16.84 4.10 5.07
CA VAL A 110 -17.13 3.30 6.25
C VAL A 110 -16.36 3.81 7.46
N TRP A 111 -15.07 4.16 7.31
CA TRP A 111 -14.27 4.75 8.37
C TRP A 111 -14.92 6.03 8.88
N TYR A 112 -15.24 6.98 7.99
CA TYR A 112 -15.90 8.23 8.37
C TYR A 112 -17.27 7.99 9.01
N LYS A 113 -18.08 7.07 8.48
CA LYS A 113 -19.39 6.74 9.07
C LYS A 113 -19.26 6.21 10.50
N LYS A 114 -18.21 5.43 10.78
CA LYS A 114 -17.99 4.73 12.06
C LYS A 114 -17.24 5.55 13.10
N GLU A 115 -16.29 6.39 12.68
CA GLU A 115 -15.39 7.13 13.59
C GLU A 115 -15.64 8.65 13.53
N LYS A 116 -16.40 9.14 12.54
CA LYS A 116 -16.68 10.56 12.28
C LYS A 116 -15.43 11.43 12.12
N THR A 117 -14.29 10.80 11.85
CA THR A 117 -13.01 11.44 11.57
C THR A 117 -12.17 10.51 10.70
N LEU A 118 -11.39 11.09 9.80
CA LEU A 118 -10.35 10.42 9.01
C LEU A 118 -8.94 10.83 9.47
N SER A 119 -8.83 11.44 10.65
CA SER A 119 -7.56 11.98 11.13
C SER A 119 -6.57 10.88 11.52
N ILE A 120 -5.45 10.84 10.79
CA ILE A 120 -4.28 9.99 11.08
C ILE A 120 -3.52 10.40 12.34
N HIS A 121 -3.80 11.58 12.91
CA HIS A 121 -3.20 12.02 14.18
C HIS A 121 -3.85 11.37 15.40
N THR A 122 -4.97 10.66 15.21
CA THR A 122 -5.77 10.09 16.31
C THR A 122 -6.00 8.58 16.15
N ILE A 123 -4.97 7.85 15.71
CA ILE A 123 -4.97 6.38 15.64
C ILE A 123 -4.68 5.82 17.04
N VAL A 124 -5.70 5.89 17.90
CA VAL A 124 -5.62 5.52 19.32
C VAL A 124 -6.49 4.31 19.68
N THR A 125 -7.22 3.74 18.72
CA THR A 125 -8.04 2.54 18.90
C THR A 125 -7.69 1.50 17.84
N SER A 126 -7.82 0.20 18.18
CA SER A 126 -7.54 -0.89 17.23
C SER A 126 -8.44 -0.84 15.99
N LYS A 127 -9.66 -0.29 16.13
CA LYS A 127 -10.58 -0.13 15.00
C LYS A 127 -10.11 0.94 14.01
N ARG A 128 -9.62 2.09 14.50
CA ARG A 128 -9.00 3.14 13.66
C ARG A 128 -7.72 2.64 13.01
N GLU A 129 -6.92 1.89 13.75
CA GLU A 129 -5.71 1.24 13.24
C GLU A 129 -6.03 0.25 12.11
N GLY A 130 -7.15 -0.48 12.21
CA GLY A 130 -7.67 -1.34 11.14
C GLY A 130 -7.98 -0.59 9.85
N PHE A 131 -8.78 0.47 9.93
CA PHE A 131 -9.07 1.30 8.77
C PHE A 131 -7.83 1.95 8.17
N TYR A 132 -6.91 2.39 9.03
CA TYR A 132 -5.64 2.97 8.63
C TYR A 132 -4.79 2.00 7.80
N TRP A 133 -4.56 0.78 8.28
CA TRP A 133 -3.76 -0.20 7.55
C TRP A 133 -4.45 -0.70 6.27
N LEU A 134 -5.78 -0.86 6.29
CA LEU A 134 -6.54 -1.19 5.08
C LEU A 134 -6.43 -0.07 4.04
N ALA A 135 -6.58 1.19 4.45
CA ALA A 135 -6.43 2.32 3.54
C ALA A 135 -5.03 2.36 2.93
N ILE A 136 -3.98 2.11 3.71
CA ILE A 136 -2.61 2.03 3.19
C ILE A 136 -2.47 0.92 2.16
N LEU A 137 -2.92 -0.30 2.46
CA LEU A 137 -2.84 -1.44 1.53
C LEU A 137 -3.50 -1.13 0.19
N PHE A 138 -4.75 -0.66 0.20
CA PHE A 138 -5.46 -0.35 -1.03
C PHE A 138 -4.95 0.90 -1.74
N THR A 139 -4.31 1.84 -1.03
CA THR A 139 -3.63 2.96 -1.67
C THR A 139 -2.37 2.50 -2.41
N PHE A 140 -1.63 1.53 -1.85
CA PHE A 140 -0.48 0.94 -2.52
C PHE A 140 -0.90 0.15 -3.76
N ALA A 141 -1.86 -0.78 -3.64
CA ALA A 141 -2.35 -1.54 -4.78
C ALA A 141 -2.95 -0.63 -5.89
N LEU A 142 -3.70 0.41 -5.50
CA LEU A 142 -4.17 1.43 -6.45
C LEU A 142 -3.01 2.17 -7.13
N GLY A 143 -1.96 2.50 -6.37
CA GLY A 143 -0.78 3.20 -6.87
C GLY A 143 -0.02 2.40 -7.91
N THR A 144 0.21 1.11 -7.67
CA THR A 144 0.80 0.16 -8.63
C THR A 144 -0.07 0.09 -9.88
N ALA A 145 -1.35 -0.30 -9.73
CA ALA A 145 -2.26 -0.45 -10.88
C ALA A 145 -2.40 0.82 -11.73
N ALA A 146 -2.52 1.99 -11.10
CA ALA A 146 -2.61 3.26 -11.82
C ALA A 146 -1.27 3.67 -12.46
N GLY A 147 -0.15 3.31 -11.84
CA GLY A 147 1.20 3.48 -12.37
C GLY A 147 1.39 2.71 -13.65
N ASP A 148 1.10 1.41 -13.62
CA ASP A 148 1.24 0.51 -14.78
C ASP A 148 0.20 0.82 -15.86
N LEU A 149 -1.01 1.22 -15.47
CA LEU A 149 -2.01 1.68 -16.44
C LEU A 149 -1.49 2.84 -17.29
N LEU A 150 -0.90 3.86 -16.65
CA LEU A 150 -0.31 4.97 -17.38
C LEU A 150 0.95 4.58 -18.15
N ALA A 151 1.83 3.82 -17.50
CA ALA A 151 3.13 3.47 -18.09
C ALA A 151 2.99 2.55 -19.30
N GLU A 152 2.15 1.51 -19.19
CA GLU A 152 2.08 0.39 -20.14
C GLU A 152 0.87 0.48 -21.07
N THR A 153 -0.32 0.81 -20.54
CA THR A 153 -1.54 0.83 -21.36
C THR A 153 -1.70 2.13 -22.13
N VAL A 154 -1.41 3.27 -21.49
CA VAL A 154 -1.41 4.58 -22.15
C VAL A 154 -0.10 4.84 -22.91
N ASP A 155 0.92 3.98 -22.71
CA ASP A 155 2.21 3.99 -23.41
C ASP A 155 2.97 5.32 -23.30
N ILE A 156 2.80 6.03 -22.17
CA ILE A 156 3.60 7.23 -21.87
C ILE A 156 4.89 6.89 -21.12
N GLY A 157 5.03 5.66 -20.61
CA GLY A 157 6.21 5.18 -19.89
C GLY A 157 6.36 5.73 -18.46
N TYR A 158 7.10 5.01 -17.62
CA TYR A 158 7.23 5.29 -16.19
C TYR A 158 7.75 6.69 -15.84
N LEU A 159 8.70 7.24 -16.62
CA LEU A 159 9.26 8.57 -16.34
C LEU A 159 8.20 9.67 -16.45
N TYR A 160 7.36 9.62 -17.49
CA TYR A 160 6.30 10.61 -17.68
C TYR A 160 5.15 10.37 -16.71
N SER A 161 4.83 9.12 -16.38
CA SER A 161 3.86 8.79 -15.31
C SER A 161 4.25 9.44 -13.97
N ILE A 162 5.54 9.38 -13.58
CA ILE A 162 6.03 10.06 -12.37
C ILE A 162 5.78 11.57 -12.42
N VAL A 163 6.06 12.22 -13.56
CA VAL A 163 5.83 13.67 -13.72
C VAL A 163 4.34 14.00 -13.62
N VAL A 164 3.47 13.21 -14.25
CA VAL A 164 2.01 13.39 -14.20
C VAL A 164 1.50 13.27 -12.77
N PHE A 165 1.82 12.18 -12.07
CA PHE A 165 1.39 12.00 -10.68
C PHE A 165 1.99 13.06 -9.74
N GLY A 166 3.27 13.42 -9.93
CA GLY A 166 3.91 14.48 -9.16
C GLY A 166 3.22 15.83 -9.32
N ALA A 167 2.85 16.19 -10.55
CA ALA A 167 2.11 17.43 -10.83
C ALA A 167 0.70 17.42 -10.24
N LEU A 168 -0.02 16.29 -10.34
CA LEU A 168 -1.36 16.15 -9.75
C LEU A 168 -1.33 16.25 -8.22
N ILE A 169 -0.35 15.61 -7.57
CA ILE A 169 -0.19 15.69 -6.11
C ILE A 169 0.19 17.11 -5.70
N GLY A 170 1.09 17.78 -6.43
CA GLY A 170 1.51 19.14 -6.13
C GLY A 170 0.43 20.21 -6.36
N ALA A 171 -0.66 19.88 -7.06
CA ALA A 171 -1.78 20.78 -7.32
C ALA A 171 -2.83 20.80 -6.20
N VAL A 172 -2.77 19.86 -5.25
CA VAL A 172 -3.70 19.73 -4.11
C VAL A 172 -3.07 20.30 -2.84
#